data_AF-A0A7W9QA11-F1
#
_entry.id   AF-A0A7W9QA11-F1
#
_cell.length_a   1.000
_cell.length_b   1.000
_cell.length_c   1.000
_cell.angle_alpha   90.00
_cell.angle_beta   90.00
_cell.angle_gamma   90.00
#
_symmetry.space_group_name_H-M   'P 1'
#
loop_
_entity.id
_entity.type
_entity.pdbx_description
1 polymer ?
#
loop_
_entity_poly.entity_id
_entity_poly.type
_entity_poly.pdbx_seq_one_letter_code
_entity_poly.pdbx_strand_id
1 'polypeptide(L)'
;MSYDETKQMRYGPDRNISVVKNGVRRGFFGYDYRELQTDPAWEPDESKAVSLEMRAGQFVMAWSTLMHASCTHADWTRDMRMGFSARYVPTSVQVYPGVSEVEK
;
A
#
# COMPACT_ATOMS: atom_id res chain seq x y z
N MET A 1 -9.02 -10.12 -6.73
CA MET A 1 -8.54 -8.96 -5.95
C MET A 1 -9.72 -7.99 -5.84
N SER A 2 -9.95 -7.36 -4.68
CA SER A 2 -11.08 -6.42 -4.51
C SER A 2 -10.80 -5.01 -5.04
N TYR A 3 -9.70 -4.84 -5.77
CA TYR A 3 -9.22 -3.59 -6.34
C TYR A 3 -9.05 -3.75 -7.84
N ASP A 4 -9.42 -2.71 -8.56
CA ASP A 4 -9.25 -2.53 -9.99
C ASP A 4 -8.18 -1.46 -10.23
N GLU A 5 -6.96 -1.91 -10.48
CA GLU A 5 -5.79 -1.05 -10.72
C GLU A 5 -5.79 -0.39 -12.11
N THR A 6 -6.82 -0.63 -12.93
CA THR A 6 -7.04 0.13 -14.17
C THR A 6 -7.72 1.48 -13.91
N LYS A 7 -8.32 1.67 -12.72
CA LYS A 7 -8.89 2.95 -12.29
C LYS A 7 -7.78 3.95 -11.94
N GLN A 8 -8.07 5.24 -12.12
CA GLN A 8 -7.17 6.32 -11.73
C GLN A 8 -7.52 6.82 -10.32
N MET A 9 -6.49 7.00 -9.47
CA MET A 9 -6.62 7.69 -8.18
C MET A 9 -6.42 9.20 -8.34
N ARG A 10 -7.17 9.99 -7.58
CA ARG A 10 -7.01 11.44 -7.53
C ARG A 10 -5.94 11.83 -6.51
N TYR A 11 -4.94 12.59 -6.96
CA TYR A 11 -3.94 13.15 -6.07
C TYR A 11 -4.54 14.27 -5.21
N GLY A 12 -4.36 14.20 -3.90
CA GLY A 12 -4.93 15.15 -2.95
C GLY A 12 -4.20 15.11 -1.61
N PRO A 13 -2.94 15.57 -1.54
CA PRO A 13 -2.08 15.39 -0.36
C PRO A 13 -2.67 16.03 0.91
N ASP A 14 -3.30 17.21 0.79
CA ASP A 14 -3.93 17.90 1.92
C ASP A 14 -5.15 17.14 2.46
N ARG A 15 -5.83 16.39 1.60
CA ARG A 15 -7.04 15.62 1.95
C ARG A 15 -6.72 14.22 2.43
N ASN A 16 -5.59 13.66 2.01
CA ASN A 16 -5.25 12.24 2.18
C ASN A 16 -4.10 12.01 3.19
N ILE A 17 -3.51 13.07 3.74
CA ILE A 17 -2.60 12.97 4.89
C ILE A 17 -3.43 12.77 6.17
N SER A 18 -3.22 11.63 6.84
CA SER A 18 -3.79 11.33 8.17
C SER A 18 -5.31 11.15 8.25
N VAL A 19 -5.95 10.68 7.17
CA VAL A 19 -7.38 10.31 7.19
C VAL A 19 -7.59 9.12 8.14
N VAL A 20 -8.58 9.23 9.04
CA VAL A 20 -9.00 8.12 9.89
C VAL A 20 -9.92 7.20 9.09
N LYS A 21 -9.52 5.94 8.95
CA LYS A 21 -10.27 4.87 8.25
C LYS A 21 -10.44 3.73 9.25
N ASN A 22 -11.69 3.41 9.60
CA ASN A 22 -12.02 2.38 10.60
C ASN A 22 -11.24 2.55 11.93
N GLY A 23 -11.14 3.79 12.41
CA GLY A 23 -10.45 4.13 13.65
C GLY A 23 -8.92 4.22 13.56
N VAL A 24 -8.31 3.93 12.41
CA VAL A 24 -6.85 3.98 12.21
C VAL A 24 -6.47 5.08 11.22
N ARG A 25 -5.43 5.86 11.54
CA ARG A 25 -4.87 6.85 10.60
C ARG A 25 -4.16 6.12 9.46
N ARG A 26 -4.66 6.28 8.23
CA ARG A 26 -4.13 5.60 7.03
C ARG A 26 -4.14 6.53 5.82
N GLY A 27 -3.16 6.35 4.94
CA GLY A 27 -3.06 7.08 3.67
C GLY A 27 -2.19 6.32 2.67
N PHE A 28 -2.10 6.82 1.44
CA PHE A 28 -1.26 6.24 0.39
C PHE A 28 -0.54 7.34 -0.40
N PHE A 29 0.52 7.91 0.17
CA PHE A 29 1.39 8.92 -0.50
C PHE A 29 0.64 10.12 -1.12
N GLY A 30 -0.43 10.60 -0.47
CA GLY A 30 -1.28 11.68 -0.97
C GLY A 30 -2.48 11.22 -1.80
N TYR A 31 -2.65 9.92 -2.00
CA TYR A 31 -3.82 9.27 -2.60
C TYR A 31 -4.64 8.48 -1.58
N ASP A 32 -5.82 8.03 -2.00
CA ASP A 32 -6.65 7.08 -1.27
C ASP A 32 -6.88 5.80 -2.09
N TYR A 33 -6.22 4.71 -1.69
CA TYR A 33 -6.31 3.41 -2.38
C TYR A 33 -7.75 2.83 -2.43
N ARG A 34 -8.68 3.34 -1.60
CA ARG A 34 -10.10 2.94 -1.66
C ARG A 34 -10.77 3.36 -2.97
N GLU A 35 -10.27 4.39 -3.65
CA GLU A 35 -10.78 4.78 -4.96
C GLU A 35 -10.61 3.68 -6.03
N LEU A 36 -9.69 2.74 -5.79
CA LEU A 36 -9.47 1.59 -6.65
C LEU A 36 -10.39 0.41 -6.32
N GLN A 37 -11.19 0.43 -5.25
CA GLN A 37 -12.06 -0.69 -4.91
C GLN A 37 -13.03 -1.00 -6.06
N THR A 38 -13.21 -2.28 -6.37
CA THR A 38 -14.20 -2.71 -7.37
C THR A 38 -15.61 -2.40 -6.89
N ASP A 39 -15.89 -2.69 -5.63
CA ASP A 39 -17.13 -2.33 -4.90
C ASP A 39 -16.82 -1.26 -3.84
N PRO A 40 -17.37 -0.04 -3.96
CA PRO A 40 -17.15 1.03 -2.98
C PRO A 40 -17.68 0.74 -1.56
N ALA A 41 -18.59 -0.23 -1.40
CA ALA A 41 -19.12 -0.64 -0.11
C ALA A 41 -18.29 -1.76 0.55
N TRP A 42 -17.34 -2.34 -0.19
CA TRP A 42 -16.48 -3.39 0.35
C TRP A 42 -15.40 -2.79 1.26
N GLU A 43 -15.15 -3.48 2.38
CA GLU A 43 -14.07 -3.15 3.29
C GLU A 43 -13.18 -4.36 3.58
N PRO A 44 -11.87 -4.17 3.79
CA PRO A 44 -11.00 -5.22 4.30
C PRO A 44 -11.50 -5.73 5.67
N ASP A 45 -11.52 -7.04 5.86
CA ASP A 45 -11.77 -7.65 7.16
C ASP A 45 -10.53 -7.50 8.05
N GLU A 46 -10.37 -6.33 8.67
CA GLU A 46 -9.22 -6.03 9.54
C GLU A 46 -9.16 -6.92 10.79
N SER A 47 -10.24 -7.64 11.15
CA SER A 47 -10.22 -8.60 12.27
C SER A 47 -9.32 -9.81 12.03
N LYS A 48 -9.01 -10.10 10.77
CA LYS A 48 -8.11 -11.19 10.35
C LYS A 48 -6.69 -10.70 10.07
N ALA A 49 -6.42 -9.41 10.25
CA ALA A 49 -5.08 -8.86 10.03
C ALA A 49 -4.09 -9.40 11.06
N VAL A 50 -2.89 -9.76 10.61
CA VAL A 50 -1.79 -10.21 11.48
C VAL A 50 -0.65 -9.19 11.43
N SER A 51 -0.08 -8.90 12.60
CA SER A 51 1.10 -8.02 12.69
C SER A 51 2.35 -8.82 12.39
N LEU A 52 3.23 -8.25 11.57
CA LEU A 52 4.52 -8.83 11.25
C LEU A 52 5.64 -7.93 11.79
N GLU A 53 6.11 -8.25 13.00
CA GLU A 53 7.24 -7.58 13.62
C GLU A 53 8.55 -8.17 13.11
N MET A 54 9.53 -7.30 12.83
CA MET A 54 10.79 -7.70 12.23
C MET A 54 11.95 -6.92 12.85
N ARG A 55 13.08 -7.59 13.04
CA ARG A 55 14.36 -6.99 13.45
C ARG A 55 15.12 -6.50 12.23
N ALA A 56 16.01 -5.53 12.43
CA ALA A 56 16.90 -5.05 11.37
C ALA A 56 17.67 -6.22 10.73
N GLY A 57 17.64 -6.30 9.40
CA GLY A 57 18.27 -7.38 8.62
C GLY A 57 17.35 -8.55 8.26
N GLN A 58 16.14 -8.65 8.82
CA GLN A 58 15.15 -9.65 8.40
C GLN A 58 14.41 -9.19 7.13
N PHE A 59 13.87 -10.15 6.37
CA PHE A 59 13.02 -9.90 5.20
C PHE A 59 11.77 -10.78 5.23
N VAL A 60 10.74 -10.35 4.50
CA VAL A 60 9.51 -11.11 4.24
C VAL A 60 9.27 -11.15 2.74
N MET A 61 8.79 -12.29 2.24
CA MET A 61 8.33 -12.43 0.85
C MET A 61 6.82 -12.57 0.86
N ALA A 62 6.15 -11.74 0.08
CA ALA A 62 4.71 -11.79 -0.11
C ALA A 62 4.37 -11.41 -1.56
N TRP A 63 3.29 -11.99 -2.06
CA TRP A 63 2.70 -11.53 -3.32
C TRP A 63 2.18 -10.10 -3.15
N SER A 64 2.38 -9.25 -4.16
CA SER A 64 1.79 -7.90 -4.16
C SER A 64 0.26 -7.93 -4.13
N THR A 65 -0.35 -9.02 -4.59
CA THR A 65 -1.79 -9.26 -4.57
C THR A 65 -2.33 -9.64 -3.20
N LEU A 66 -1.46 -9.91 -2.21
CA LEU A 66 -1.85 -10.12 -0.83
C LEU A 66 -2.39 -8.82 -0.24
N MET A 67 -3.46 -8.88 0.55
CA MET A 67 -3.88 -7.74 1.36
C MET A 67 -2.80 -7.41 2.39
N HIS A 68 -2.15 -6.26 2.23
CA HIS A 68 -1.09 -5.81 3.13
C HIS A 68 -1.21 -4.31 3.40
N ALA A 69 -0.83 -3.92 4.61
CA ALA A 69 -0.78 -2.54 5.05
C ALA A 69 0.35 -2.41 6.09
N SER A 70 0.52 -1.21 6.66
CA SER A 70 1.38 -1.03 7.82
C SER A 70 0.63 -0.31 8.94
N CYS A 71 1.05 -0.58 10.18
CA CYS A 71 0.58 0.16 11.34
C CYS A 71 1.06 1.62 11.24
N THR A 72 0.27 2.52 11.82
CA THR A 72 0.70 3.90 12.03
C THR A 72 1.95 3.91 12.89
N HIS A 73 2.91 4.77 12.56
CA HIS A 73 4.00 5.05 13.49
C HIS A 73 3.41 5.79 14.69
N ALA A 74 3.32 5.11 15.83
CA ALA A 74 2.89 5.75 17.06
C ALA A 74 4.02 6.65 17.57
N ASP A 75 3.69 7.81 18.14
CA ASP A 75 4.66 8.82 18.62
C ASP A 75 5.41 8.36 19.90
N TRP A 76 5.68 7.06 20.03
CA TRP A 76 6.33 6.42 21.18
C TRP A 76 7.85 6.44 21.08
N THR A 77 8.39 6.65 19.88
CA THR A 77 9.82 6.86 19.62
C THR A 77 10.02 8.00 18.62
N ARG A 78 11.19 8.61 18.66
CA ARG A 78 11.65 9.61 17.68
C ARG A 78 12.38 8.96 16.50
N ASP A 79 12.68 7.68 16.58
CA ASP A 79 13.39 6.94 15.53
C ASP A 79 12.44 6.64 14.37
N MET A 80 12.94 6.75 13.14
CA MET A 80 12.16 6.41 11.95
C MET A 80 12.21 4.90 11.66
N ARG A 81 11.13 4.37 11.09
CA ARG A 81 11.10 3.00 10.55
C ARG A 81 11.45 3.00 9.07
N MET A 82 12.45 2.21 8.67
CA MET A 82 12.79 1.99 7.26
C MET A 82 12.51 0.54 6.86
N GLY A 83 11.88 0.36 5.69
CA GLY A 83 11.74 -0.93 5.03
C GLY A 83 12.13 -0.78 3.55
N PHE A 84 12.87 -1.74 3.02
CA PHE A 84 13.29 -1.76 1.62
C PHE A 84 12.52 -2.85 0.87
N SER A 85 11.95 -2.52 -0.29
CA SER A 85 11.18 -3.46 -1.11
C SER A 85 11.87 -3.68 -2.45
N ALA A 86 12.22 -4.93 -2.72
CA ALA A 86 12.62 -5.40 -4.05
C ALA A 86 11.47 -6.24 -4.64
N ARG A 87 11.13 -5.99 -5.90
CA ARG A 87 10.02 -6.67 -6.61
C ARG A 87 10.60 -7.54 -7.73
N TYR A 88 10.07 -8.75 -7.86
CA TYR A 88 10.57 -9.77 -8.79
C TYR A 88 9.42 -10.29 -9.65
N VAL A 89 9.69 -10.51 -10.94
CA VAL A 89 8.78 -11.15 -11.88
C VAL A 89 9.56 -12.16 -12.74
N PRO A 90 8.92 -13.23 -13.25
CA PRO A 90 9.53 -14.10 -14.25
C PRO A 90 9.88 -13.34 -15.53
N THR A 91 10.86 -13.85 -16.29
CA THR A 91 11.29 -13.25 -17.58
C THR A 91 10.20 -13.26 -18.65
N SER A 92 9.15 -14.06 -18.49
CA SER A 92 7.98 -14.08 -19.38
C SER A 92 7.02 -12.91 -19.16
N VAL A 93 7.15 -12.18 -18.05
CA VAL A 93 6.30 -11.01 -17.74
C VAL A 93 6.83 -9.79 -18.47
N GLN A 94 5.94 -9.06 -19.15
CA GLN A 94 6.29 -7.80 -19.79
C GLN A 94 6.41 -6.69 -18.74
N VAL A 95 7.60 -6.11 -18.61
CA VAL A 95 7.87 -4.99 -17.73
C VAL A 95 7.79 -3.70 -18.56
N TYR A 96 6.86 -2.80 -18.19
CA TYR A 96 6.60 -1.54 -18.89
C TYR A 96 6.30 -1.68 -20.41
N PRO A 97 5.31 -2.51 -20.81
CA PRO A 97 4.99 -2.68 -22.21
C PRO A 97 4.51 -1.37 -22.86
N GLY A 98 5.15 -0.96 -23.96
CA GLY A 98 4.76 0.24 -24.72
C GLY A 98 5.12 1.57 -24.06
N VAL A 99 5.87 1.56 -22.96
CA VAL A 99 6.24 2.77 -22.20
C VAL A 99 7.74 3.01 -22.33
N SER A 100 8.12 4.20 -22.82
CA SER A 100 9.52 4.64 -22.93
C SER A 100 9.93 5.66 -21.86
N GLU A 101 8.96 6.26 -21.18
CA GLU A 101 9.17 7.27 -20.15
C GLU A 101 8.13 7.13 -19.02
N VAL A 102 8.49 7.58 -17.82
CA VAL A 102 7.55 7.68 -16.70
C VAL A 102 6.89 9.06 -16.78
N GLU A 103 5.56 9.15 -16.70
CA GLU A 103 4.82 10.43 -16.64
C GLU A 103 5.45 11.37 -15.60
N LYS A 104 5.68 12.63 -15.99
CA LYS A 104 6.30 13.68 -15.17
C LYS A 104 5.30 14.39 -14.28
#